data_AF-A0AAD5SVD0-F1
#
_entry.id   AF-A0AAD5SVD0-F1
#
_cell.length_a   1.000
_cell.length_b   1.000
_cell.length_c   1.000
_cell.angle_alpha   90.00
_cell.angle_beta   90.00
_cell.angle_gamma   90.00
#
_symmetry.space_group_name_H-M   'P 1'
#
loop_
_entity.id
_entity.type
_entity.pdbx_description
1 polymer ?
#
loop_
_entity_poly.entity_id
_entity_poly.type
_entity_poly.pdbx_seq_one_letter_code
_entity_poly.pdbx_strand_id
1 'polypeptide(L)'
;MVVKQHAFLDQKKDAKFWDWCLDDLAVYDIPAVIDGVRQFSGWNKVAYVGHSQGNAQMFLALQFDPKLNEKLSVFIALAPAVYTGPLLTTFPVNSLMSLKDTSHRKSSLHV
;
A
#
# COMPACT_ATOMS: atom_id res chain seq x y z
N MET A 1 -7.18 -17.26 10.93
CA MET A 1 -6.50 -16.83 9.69
C MET A 1 -5.13 -17.49 9.68
N VAL A 2 -4.93 -18.51 8.86
CA VAL A 2 -3.60 -19.16 8.72
C VAL A 2 -2.83 -18.32 7.72
N VAL A 3 -1.75 -17.67 8.18
CA VAL A 3 -0.83 -16.97 7.27
C VAL A 3 -0.08 -18.06 6.50
N LYS A 4 -0.46 -18.25 5.23
CA LYS A 4 0.31 -19.12 4.34
C LYS A 4 1.65 -18.45 4.06
N GLN A 5 2.72 -19.22 4.12
CA GLN A 5 4.04 -18.75 3.70
C GLN A 5 4.01 -18.42 2.20
N HIS A 6 4.83 -17.45 1.79
CA HIS A 6 4.99 -17.11 0.38
C HIS A 6 5.46 -18.36 -0.39
N ALA A 7 4.85 -18.60 -1.55
CA ALA A 7 4.97 -19.88 -2.24
C ALA A 7 6.40 -20.20 -2.70
N PHE A 8 7.23 -19.17 -2.94
CA PHE A 8 8.54 -19.31 -3.57
C PHE A 8 9.71 -18.62 -2.85
N LEU A 9 9.43 -17.74 -1.88
CA LEU A 9 10.44 -16.87 -1.27
C LEU A 9 10.36 -17.02 0.24
N ASP A 10 11.52 -17.12 0.89
CA ASP A 10 11.64 -17.13 2.34
C ASP A 10 11.87 -15.69 2.86
N GLN A 11 10.99 -15.23 3.75
CA GLN A 11 11.02 -13.87 4.30
C GLN A 11 12.33 -13.48 5.01
N LYS A 12 13.12 -14.45 5.48
CA LYS A 12 14.39 -14.21 6.20
C LYS A 12 15.59 -14.33 5.30
N LYS A 13 15.52 -15.18 4.26
CA LYS A 13 16.66 -15.48 3.38
C LYS A 13 16.63 -14.68 2.09
N ASP A 14 15.46 -14.39 1.56
CA ASP A 14 15.28 -13.79 0.26
C ASP A 14 14.85 -12.32 0.39
N ALA A 15 15.78 -11.39 0.14
CA ALA A 15 15.48 -9.95 0.18
C ALA A 15 14.34 -9.54 -0.76
N LYS A 16 14.17 -10.27 -1.88
CA LYS A 16 13.07 -10.07 -2.84
C LYS A 16 11.68 -10.23 -2.23
N PHE A 17 11.55 -10.93 -1.10
CA PHE A 17 10.28 -11.02 -0.38
C PHE A 17 9.77 -9.63 0.04
N TRP A 18 10.68 -8.71 0.36
CA TRP A 18 10.39 -7.35 0.83
C TRP A 18 10.53 -6.29 -0.27
N ASP A 19 10.76 -6.71 -1.51
CA ASP A 19 10.93 -5.83 -2.66
C ASP A 19 9.57 -5.48 -3.29
N TRP A 20 8.72 -4.84 -2.48
CA TRP A 20 7.42 -4.32 -2.89
C TRP A 20 7.35 -2.82 -2.62
N CYS A 21 6.49 -2.13 -3.35
CA CYS A 21 6.25 -0.72 -3.21
C CYS A 21 4.75 -0.40 -3.11
N LEU A 22 4.40 0.90 -3.06
CA LEU A 22 3.01 1.32 -2.98
C LEU A 22 2.17 0.87 -4.17
N ASP A 23 2.77 0.78 -5.36
CA ASP A 23 2.08 0.34 -6.57
C ASP A 23 1.66 -1.13 -6.45
N ASP A 24 2.52 -2.00 -5.91
CA ASP A 24 2.19 -3.40 -5.67
C ASP A 24 1.01 -3.54 -4.69
N LEU A 25 1.03 -2.76 -3.61
CA LEU A 25 -0.06 -2.76 -2.64
C LEU A 25 -1.37 -2.24 -3.25
N ALA A 26 -1.30 -1.27 -4.15
CA ALA A 26 -2.47 -0.72 -4.83
C ALA A 26 -3.04 -1.69 -5.87
N VAL A 27 -2.19 -2.34 -6.66
CA VAL A 27 -2.60 -3.23 -7.76
C VAL A 27 -3.05 -4.60 -7.25
N TYR A 28 -2.38 -5.15 -6.23
CA TYR A 28 -2.63 -6.51 -5.77
C TYR A 28 -3.39 -6.54 -4.44
N ASP A 29 -2.86 -5.89 -3.41
CA ASP A 29 -3.38 -6.04 -2.04
C ASP A 29 -4.76 -5.41 -1.87
N ILE A 30 -4.97 -4.17 -2.33
CA ILE A 30 -6.25 -3.46 -2.14
C ILE A 30 -7.43 -4.20 -2.80
N PRO A 31 -7.38 -4.61 -4.08
CA PRO A 31 -8.46 -5.38 -4.69
C PRO A 31 -8.67 -6.73 -3.99
N ALA A 32 -7.60 -7.44 -3.64
CA ALA A 32 -7.69 -8.73 -2.95
C ALA A 32 -8.36 -8.61 -1.57
N VAL A 33 -8.03 -7.57 -0.80
CA VAL A 33 -8.65 -7.30 0.50
C VAL A 33 -10.13 -6.97 0.33
N ILE A 34 -10.48 -6.09 -0.61
CA ILE A 34 -11.88 -5.70 -0.87
C ILE A 34 -12.71 -6.93 -1.27
N ASP A 35 -12.23 -7.72 -2.23
CA ASP A 35 -12.95 -8.92 -2.65
C ASP A 35 -12.99 -10.00 -1.55
N GLY A 36 -11.91 -10.14 -0.78
CA GLY A 36 -11.88 -11.03 0.38
C GLY A 36 -12.94 -10.68 1.42
N VAL A 37 -13.07 -9.40 1.79
CA VAL A 37 -14.10 -8.93 2.74
C VAL A 37 -15.50 -9.10 2.15
N ARG A 38 -15.70 -8.78 0.86
CA ARG A 38 -17.00 -8.98 0.18
C ARG A 38 -17.42 -10.45 0.17
N GLN A 39 -16.50 -11.35 -0.19
CA GLN A 39 -16.75 -12.79 -0.21
C GLN A 39 -17.04 -13.34 1.19
N PHE A 40 -16.25 -12.91 2.19
CA PHE A 40 -16.45 -13.36 3.57
C PHE A 40 -17.77 -12.87 4.18
N SER A 41 -18.13 -11.62 3.90
CA SER A 41 -19.30 -10.98 4.50
C SER A 41 -20.60 -11.16 3.71
N GLY A 42 -20.51 -11.55 2.43
CA GLY A 42 -21.64 -11.68 1.51
C GLY A 42 -22.16 -10.34 0.94
N TRP A 43 -21.56 -9.21 1.30
CA TRP A 43 -21.99 -7.90 0.81
C TRP A 43 -21.43 -7.57 -0.56
N ASN A 44 -22.28 -7.00 -1.42
CA ASN A 44 -21.89 -6.56 -2.76
C ASN A 44 -20.92 -5.37 -2.73
N LYS A 45 -20.94 -4.55 -1.68
CA LYS A 45 -20.10 -3.35 -1.52
C LYS A 45 -19.55 -3.27 -0.10
N VAL A 46 -18.37 -2.68 0.05
CA VAL A 46 -17.74 -2.44 1.36
C VAL A 46 -17.43 -0.96 1.57
N ALA A 47 -17.48 -0.52 2.83
CA ALA A 47 -16.95 0.78 3.21
C ALA A 47 -15.44 0.64 3.44
N TYR A 48 -14.65 1.54 2.85
CA TYR A 48 -13.23 1.62 3.10
C TYR A 48 -12.91 2.86 3.94
N VAL A 49 -12.23 2.66 5.07
CA VAL A 49 -11.74 3.75 5.92
C VAL A 49 -10.23 3.67 5.95
N GLY A 50 -9.58 4.63 5.30
CA GLY A 50 -8.12 4.68 5.18
C GLY A 50 -7.52 5.73 6.11
N HIS A 51 -6.32 5.45 6.63
CA HIS A 51 -5.51 6.41 7.38
C HIS A 51 -4.13 6.55 6.74
N SER A 52 -3.61 7.78 6.63
CA SER A 52 -2.25 8.05 6.15
C SER A 52 -1.95 7.33 4.82
N GLN A 53 -0.97 6.43 4.81
CA GLN A 53 -0.57 5.63 3.64
C GLN A 53 -1.70 4.77 3.06
N GLY A 54 -2.64 4.29 3.88
CA GLY A 54 -3.77 3.49 3.38
C GLY A 54 -4.62 4.27 2.37
N ASN A 55 -4.67 5.59 2.50
CA ASN A 55 -5.32 6.44 1.52
C ASN A 55 -4.55 6.47 0.19
N ALA A 56 -3.22 6.57 0.22
CA ALA A 56 -2.40 6.53 -0.99
C ALA A 56 -2.62 5.23 -1.78
N GLN A 57 -2.65 4.09 -1.08
CA GLN A 57 -2.93 2.79 -1.68
C GLN A 57 -4.30 2.76 -2.36
N MET A 58 -5.36 3.23 -1.68
CA MET A 58 -6.71 3.26 -2.25
C MET A 58 -6.82 4.23 -3.44
N PHE A 59 -6.23 5.41 -3.36
CA PHE A 59 -6.24 6.37 -4.47
C PHE A 59 -5.52 5.81 -5.70
N LEU A 60 -4.35 5.18 -5.51
CA LEU A 60 -3.64 4.48 -6.59
C LEU A 60 -4.46 3.30 -7.14
N ALA A 61 -5.10 2.51 -6.27
CA ALA A 61 -5.92 1.38 -6.69
C ALA A 61 -7.10 1.82 -7.58
N LEU A 62 -7.78 2.91 -7.20
CA LEU A 62 -8.85 3.50 -8.02
C LEU A 62 -8.34 4.13 -9.32
N GLN A 63 -7.10 4.61 -9.35
CA GLN A 63 -6.45 5.08 -10.57
C GLN A 63 -6.13 3.93 -11.53
N PHE A 64 -5.56 2.83 -11.01
CA PHE A 64 -5.20 1.66 -11.81
C PHE A 64 -6.42 0.86 -12.27
N ASP A 65 -7.44 0.71 -11.41
CA ASP A 65 -8.71 0.04 -11.72
C ASP A 65 -9.92 0.89 -11.27
N PRO A 66 -10.43 1.78 -12.15
CA PRO A 66 -11.61 2.57 -11.84
C PRO A 66 -12.88 1.76 -11.53
N LYS A 67 -12.96 0.48 -11.98
CA LYS A 67 -14.13 -0.38 -11.69
C LYS A 67 -14.18 -0.82 -10.23
N LEU A 68 -13.06 -0.72 -9.51
CA LEU A 68 -13.02 -0.98 -8.07
C LEU A 68 -14.04 -0.10 -7.30
N ASN A 69 -14.35 1.09 -7.81
CA ASN A 69 -15.38 1.97 -7.25
C ASN A 69 -16.77 1.33 -7.20
N GLU A 70 -17.09 0.42 -8.11
CA GLU A 70 -18.37 -0.30 -8.11
C GLU A 70 -18.50 -1.25 -6.90
N LYS A 71 -17.36 -1.63 -6.30
CA LYS A 71 -17.27 -2.50 -5.12
C LYS A 71 -17.25 -1.72 -3.79
N LEU A 72 -17.24 -0.39 -3.84
CA LEU A 72 -17.22 0.47 -2.66
C LEU A 72 -18.58 1.12 -2.42
N SER A 73 -19.00 1.18 -1.15
CA SER A 73 -20.15 1.97 -0.73
C SER A 73 -19.74 3.40 -0.37
N VAL A 74 -18.59 3.54 0.29
CA VAL A 74 -17.99 4.82 0.67
C VAL A 74 -16.48 4.64 0.86
N PHE A 75 -15.71 5.65 0.51
CA PHE A 75 -14.30 5.79 0.89
C PHE A 75 -14.15 7.00 1.83
N ILE A 76 -13.74 6.74 3.07
CA ILE A 76 -13.45 7.76 4.10
C ILE A 76 -11.94 7.85 4.28
N ALA A 77 -11.37 9.01 3.95
CA ALA A 77 -9.92 9.24 3.97
C ALA A 77 -9.50 10.11 5.18
N LEU A 78 -8.93 9.49 6.21
CA LEU A 78 -8.43 10.15 7.40
C LEU A 78 -6.94 10.49 7.25
N ALA A 79 -6.57 11.77 7.36
CA ALA A 79 -5.19 12.25 7.17
C ALA A 79 -4.52 11.70 5.87
N PRO A 80 -5.04 12.02 4.68
CA PRO A 80 -4.64 11.38 3.43
C PRO A 80 -3.21 11.74 3.00
N ALA A 81 -2.33 10.73 2.93
CA ALA A 81 -0.93 10.90 2.51
C ALA A 81 -0.77 10.77 0.98
N VAL A 82 -1.41 11.65 0.22
CA VAL A 82 -1.40 11.61 -1.27
C VAL A 82 -0.37 12.56 -1.87
N TYR A 83 -0.11 13.66 -1.17
CA TYR A 83 0.91 14.64 -1.54
C TYR A 83 1.61 15.08 -0.26
N THR A 84 2.91 14.84 -0.20
CA THR A 84 3.73 15.12 0.98
C THR A 84 4.33 16.53 0.95
N GLY A 85 4.48 17.14 -0.23
CA GLY A 85 4.84 18.55 -0.39
C GLY A 85 6.05 19.01 0.46
N PRO A 86 6.03 20.25 0.97
CA PRO A 86 7.09 20.77 1.82
C PRO A 86 7.32 19.97 3.11
N LEU A 87 6.34 19.16 3.55
CA LEU A 87 6.41 18.38 4.78
C LEU A 87 7.65 17.48 4.83
N LEU A 88 8.07 16.93 3.69
CA LEU A 88 9.28 16.11 3.59
C LEU A 88 10.58 16.93 3.86
N THR A 89 10.52 18.23 3.63
CA THR A 89 11.66 19.14 3.77
C THR A 89 11.67 19.92 5.09
N THR A 90 10.60 19.81 5.89
CA THR A 90 10.47 20.49 7.18
C THR A 90 10.81 19.57 8.36
N PHE A 91 11.27 20.17 9.46
CA PHE A 91 11.44 19.45 10.74
C PHE A 91 10.07 18.99 11.28
N PRO A 92 9.96 17.76 11.84
CA PRO A 92 11.04 16.79 12.10
C PRO A 92 11.28 15.78 10.98
N VAL A 93 10.45 15.78 9.92
CA VAL A 93 10.44 14.72 8.91
C VAL A 93 11.72 14.71 8.08
N ASN A 94 12.26 15.89 7.76
CA ASN A 94 13.54 16.02 7.05
C ASN A 94 14.72 15.39 7.83
N SER A 95 14.73 15.55 9.16
CA SER A 95 15.74 14.99 10.05
C SER A 95 15.60 13.47 10.12
N LEU A 96 14.37 12.95 10.18
CA LEU A 96 14.10 11.51 10.16
C LEU A 96 14.55 10.87 8.83
N MET A 97 14.27 11.51 7.70
CA MET A 97 14.67 11.00 6.38
C MET A 97 16.16 11.14 6.08
N SER A 98 16.85 12.08 6.72
CA SER A 98 18.31 12.23 6.58
C SER A 98 19.11 11.28 7.47
N LEU A 99 18.44 10.55 8.38
CA LEU A 99 19.06 9.40 9.04
C LEU A 99 19.44 8.40 7.95
N LYS A 100 20.75 8.20 7.77
CA LYS A 100 21.27 7.22 6.81
C LYS A 100 20.61 5.87 7.06
N ASP A 101 19.79 5.45 6.12
CA ASP A 101 19.34 4.07 6.05
C ASP A 101 20.54 3.19 5.70
N THR A 102 21.16 2.62 6.74
CA THR A 102 22.26 1.67 6.60
C THR A 102 21.79 0.31 6.05
N SER A 103 20.49 0.12 5.77
CA SER A 103 19.93 -1.18 5.42
C SER A 103 19.71 -1.39 3.92
N HIS A 104 19.04 -0.52 3.15
CA HIS A 104 18.63 -0.95 1.79
C HIS A 104 18.54 0.17 0.73
N ARG A 105 19.63 0.41 -0.02
CA ARG A 105 19.56 0.94 -1.39
C ARG A 105 20.84 0.66 -2.19
N LYS A 106 20.94 -0.55 -2.76
CA LYS A 106 21.78 -0.82 -3.94
C LYS A 106 20.97 -1.70 -4.89
N SER A 107 21.00 -1.34 -6.19
CA SER A 107 20.18 -1.85 -7.31
C SER A 107 18.75 -1.28 -7.30
N SER A 108 18.21 -0.63 -8.33
CA SER A 108 18.54 -0.60 -9.75
C SER A 108 18.11 0.73 -10.38
N LEU A 109 19.07 1.50 -10.91
CA LEU A 109 18.87 2.50 -11.96
C LEU A 109 19.90 2.15 -13.02
N HIS A 110 19.52 1.31 -13.97
CA HIS A 110 20.16 1.17 -15.27
C HIS A 110 19.05 0.94 -16.28
N VAL A 111 18.94 1.93 -17.18
CA VAL A 111 18.08 2.06 -18.37
C VAL A 111 16.61 2.39 -18.12
#